data_AF-A0A429IEP1-F1
#
_entry.id   AF-A0A429IEP1-F1
#
_cell.length_a   1.000
_cell.length_b   1.000
_cell.length_c   1.000
_cell.angle_alpha   90.00
_cell.angle_beta   90.00
_cell.angle_gamma   90.00
#
_symmetry.space_group_name_H-M   'P 1'
#
loop_
_entity.id
_entity.type
_entity.pdbx_description
1 polymer ?
#
loop_
_entity_poly.entity_id
_entity_poly.type
_entity_poly.pdbx_seq_one_letter_code
_entity_poly.pdbx_strand_id
1 'polypeptide(L)'
;MHDRHTRRFGLGTATCLVMGNIIGGGIFLLPASVAPFGTVSLVAFGVLTVGAIALALVFGRLAERHPDTGGPYVYAREAFGDFAGFLSAWSYWTMTWVSNAALAVAAVGYVHVLFPGHDSKGTDLLVALVALWLPALSNFAGTRYVGAVQLVSTVLKFVPLLFIAVVGLFFFDPDKLGSFHEGGGSAIGGMSAAAAILLYSYVGVESAAMSAGEVRDPERNVGRATVLGTIGAAVVYLLGTVSVFGTVAHDKLVDSKAPFSDAVNAMFGGQWGGTVIAVAAVISIVGALNGWTLMSAQSPYAAAKDGLFPAAFLKKQRGVPTFGVLAASVLATALTVINYLIGAGGVFEILVLITTFSATVPYLLAAGAQIYFLLTGRRDQVRPARFARDMVLAVVAFGFTFWLVAGAGYAAIYQGVLFLFAGILVYAWMAARRTVRGRAAGEDQAVTPPSTTSSAPTVNAASSDDR
;
A
#
# COMPACT_ATOMS: atom_id res chain seq x y z
N MET A 1 -10.56 -0.60 28.17
CA MET A 1 -9.48 0.33 28.56
C MET A 1 -8.28 0.09 27.64
N HIS A 2 -8.15 0.86 26.56
CA HIS A 2 -6.94 0.84 25.72
C HIS A 2 -5.92 1.79 26.37
N ASP A 3 -4.78 1.23 26.74
CA ASP A 3 -3.74 1.88 27.52
C ASP A 3 -3.17 3.12 26.78
N ARG A 4 -3.06 4.27 27.48
CA ARG A 4 -2.57 5.55 26.90
C ARG A 4 -1.12 5.47 26.39
N HIS A 5 -0.39 4.40 26.72
CA HIS A 5 1.02 4.18 26.36
C HIS A 5 1.29 3.73 24.92
N THR A 6 0.27 3.40 24.11
CA THR A 6 0.43 2.94 22.71
C THR A 6 0.33 4.03 21.65
N ARG A 7 -0.27 5.19 21.95
CA ARG A 7 -0.46 6.31 20.99
C ARG A 7 0.76 7.22 20.90
N ARG A 8 1.79 6.77 20.18
CA ARG A 8 3.10 7.44 20.09
C ARG A 8 3.22 8.43 18.94
N PHE A 9 2.40 8.31 17.89
CA PHE A 9 2.54 9.14 16.70
C PHE A 9 1.71 10.43 16.81
N GLY A 10 2.39 11.57 16.91
CA GLY A 10 1.75 12.87 16.69
C GLY A 10 1.45 13.10 15.21
N LEU A 11 0.77 14.21 14.88
CA LEU A 11 0.42 14.57 13.51
C LEU A 11 1.63 14.57 12.56
N GLY A 12 2.75 15.18 12.96
CA GLY A 12 3.97 15.21 12.16
C GLY A 12 4.52 13.81 11.87
N THR A 13 4.62 12.95 12.89
CA THR A 13 5.10 11.57 12.73
C THR A 13 4.17 10.75 11.83
N ALA A 14 2.85 10.87 12.00
CA ALA A 14 1.89 10.19 11.14
C ALA A 14 1.94 10.73 9.69
N THR A 15 2.17 12.02 9.49
CA THR A 15 2.35 12.64 8.17
C THR A 15 3.61 12.10 7.49
N CYS A 16 4.73 12.03 8.22
CA CYS A 16 5.97 11.44 7.73
C CYS A 16 5.82 9.93 7.44
N LEU A 17 4.98 9.22 8.20
CA LEU A 17 4.67 7.82 7.93
C LEU A 17 3.94 7.66 6.59
N VAL A 18 2.90 8.47 6.34
CA VAL A 18 2.17 8.46 5.07
C VAL A 18 3.11 8.85 3.92
N MET A 19 3.78 9.99 4.04
CA MET A 19 4.70 10.48 3.01
C MET A 19 5.85 9.49 2.77
N GLY A 20 6.36 8.84 3.81
CA GLY A 20 7.42 7.84 3.71
C GLY A 20 6.97 6.53 3.08
N ASN A 21 5.72 6.11 3.25
CA ASN A 21 5.22 4.90 2.59
C ASN A 21 4.84 5.16 1.13
N ILE A 22 4.30 6.34 0.83
CA ILE A 22 4.05 6.81 -0.54
C ILE A 22 5.39 6.95 -1.28
N ILE A 23 6.36 7.68 -0.68
CA ILE A 23 7.72 7.87 -1.21
C ILE A 23 8.55 6.61 -1.02
N GLY A 24 8.28 5.60 -1.85
CA GLY A 24 9.00 4.33 -1.89
C GLY A 24 10.08 4.28 -2.96
N GLY A 25 10.46 3.06 -3.34
CA GLY A 25 11.37 2.84 -4.46
C GLY A 25 10.72 3.00 -5.85
N GLY A 26 9.40 2.95 -5.93
CA GLY A 26 8.66 3.01 -7.19
C GLY A 26 8.92 4.28 -7.99
N ILE A 27 8.98 5.44 -7.33
CA ILE A 27 9.18 6.75 -7.97
C ILE A 27 10.40 6.79 -8.88
N PHE A 28 11.45 6.08 -8.51
CA PHE A 28 12.73 6.15 -9.18
C PHE A 28 12.70 5.63 -10.63
N LEU A 29 11.73 4.80 -11.02
CA LEU A 29 11.56 4.36 -12.41
C LEU A 29 10.38 5.02 -13.12
N LEU A 30 9.46 5.64 -12.38
CA LEU A 30 8.20 6.14 -12.95
C LEU A 30 8.37 7.09 -14.14
N PRO A 31 9.32 8.06 -14.15
CA PRO A 31 9.48 8.92 -15.32
C PRO A 31 9.74 8.14 -16.60
N ALA A 32 10.57 7.09 -16.55
CA ALA A 32 10.84 6.23 -17.70
C ALA A 32 9.60 5.40 -18.07
N SER A 33 8.89 4.83 -17.09
CA SER A 33 7.70 4.02 -17.33
C SER A 33 6.53 4.80 -17.94
N VAL A 34 6.47 6.13 -17.77
CA VAL A 34 5.38 6.97 -18.31
C VAL A 34 5.79 7.85 -19.48
N ALA A 35 7.09 7.99 -19.73
CA ALA A 35 7.61 8.66 -20.92
C ALA A 35 7.02 8.10 -22.23
N PRO A 36 6.80 6.78 -22.42
CA PRO A 36 6.20 6.24 -23.64
C PRO A 36 4.84 6.82 -24.02
N PHE A 37 4.11 7.42 -23.07
CA PHE A 37 2.81 8.05 -23.34
C PHE A 37 2.92 9.53 -23.76
N GLY A 38 4.11 10.13 -23.66
CA GLY A 38 4.35 11.55 -23.91
C GLY A 38 4.01 12.42 -22.69
N THR A 39 3.97 13.74 -22.87
CA THR A 39 3.74 14.68 -21.76
C THR A 39 2.32 14.65 -21.21
N VAL A 40 1.36 13.98 -21.88
CA VAL A 40 0.02 13.68 -21.33
C VAL A 40 0.11 12.90 -20.02
N SER A 41 1.20 12.14 -19.80
CA SER A 41 1.48 11.47 -18.53
C SER A 41 1.63 12.45 -17.35
N LEU A 42 2.15 13.65 -17.58
CA LEU A 42 2.25 14.69 -16.55
C LEU A 42 0.86 15.24 -16.17
N VAL A 43 -0.01 15.40 -17.17
CA VAL A 43 -1.43 15.76 -16.95
C VAL A 43 -2.15 14.63 -16.20
N ALA A 44 -1.92 13.38 -16.59
CA ALA A 44 -2.44 12.20 -15.91
C ALA A 44 -2.00 12.18 -14.44
N PHE A 45 -0.74 12.55 -14.16
CA PHE A 45 -0.22 12.63 -12.80
C PHE A 45 -0.93 13.73 -11.99
N GLY A 46 -1.18 14.90 -12.58
CA GLY A 46 -1.97 15.96 -11.94
C GLY A 46 -3.40 15.51 -11.59
N VAL A 47 -4.10 14.91 -12.55
CA VAL A 47 -5.46 14.36 -12.33
C VAL A 47 -5.45 13.28 -11.25
N LEU A 48 -4.47 12.38 -11.30
CA LEU A 48 -4.29 11.32 -10.33
C LEU A 48 -4.06 11.88 -8.91
N THR A 49 -3.29 12.95 -8.80
CA THR A 49 -3.02 13.62 -7.52
C THR A 49 -4.32 14.13 -6.88
N VAL A 50 -5.22 14.72 -7.67
CA VAL A 50 -6.53 15.18 -7.19
C VAL A 50 -7.36 13.99 -6.69
N GLY A 51 -7.38 12.88 -7.43
CA GLY A 51 -8.09 11.67 -7.01
C GLY A 51 -7.49 11.01 -5.76
N ALA A 52 -6.16 10.99 -5.63
CA ALA A 52 -5.46 10.51 -4.43
C ALA A 52 -5.79 11.37 -3.20
N ILE A 53 -5.89 12.69 -3.36
CA ILE A 53 -6.34 13.60 -2.29
C ILE A 53 -7.82 13.36 -1.94
N ALA A 54 -8.68 13.09 -2.92
CA ALA A 54 -10.07 12.72 -2.65
C ALA A 54 -10.16 11.42 -1.83
N LEU A 55 -9.36 10.41 -2.19
CA LEU A 55 -9.26 9.16 -1.44
C LEU A 55 -8.69 9.37 -0.03
N ALA A 56 -7.68 10.22 0.12
CA ALA A 56 -7.13 10.65 1.40
C ALA A 56 -8.19 11.29 2.32
N LEU A 57 -9.05 12.15 1.76
CA LEU A 57 -10.17 12.75 2.48
C LEU A 57 -11.21 11.72 2.91
N VAL A 58 -11.50 10.72 2.05
CA VAL A 58 -12.39 9.60 2.39
C VAL A 58 -11.82 8.78 3.55
N PHE A 59 -10.53 8.42 3.50
CA PHE A 59 -9.88 7.74 4.63
C PHE A 59 -9.92 8.56 5.91
N GLY A 60 -9.77 9.88 5.82
CA GLY A 60 -9.93 10.76 6.97
C GLY A 60 -11.32 10.66 7.61
N ARG A 61 -12.39 10.60 6.81
CA ARG A 61 -13.76 10.45 7.33
C ARG A 61 -14.07 9.07 7.87
N LEU A 62 -13.49 8.03 7.27
CA LEU A 62 -13.61 6.68 7.79
C LEU A 62 -12.87 6.53 9.13
N ALA A 63 -11.68 7.12 9.26
CA ALA A 63 -10.92 7.13 10.50
C ALA A 63 -11.58 7.96 11.61
N GLU A 64 -12.30 9.04 11.26
CA GLU A 64 -13.17 9.76 12.21
C GLU A 64 -14.24 8.84 12.83
N ARG A 65 -14.77 7.89 12.04
CA ARG A 65 -15.86 7.00 12.45
C ARG A 65 -15.36 5.71 13.13
N HIS A 66 -14.33 5.11 12.56
CA HIS A 66 -13.71 3.86 13.00
C HIS A 66 -12.20 4.09 13.14
N PRO A 67 -11.72 4.66 14.26
CA PRO A 67 -10.30 4.95 14.49
C PRO A 67 -9.47 3.70 14.85
N ASP A 68 -9.94 2.52 14.46
CA ASP A 68 -9.33 1.24 14.77
C ASP A 68 -8.17 0.92 13.80
N THR A 69 -7.16 0.21 14.33
CA THR A 69 -6.03 -0.27 13.55
C THR A 69 -6.48 -1.28 12.49
N GLY A 70 -6.09 -1.05 11.23
CA GLY A 70 -6.35 -1.96 10.11
C GLY A 70 -6.86 -1.28 8.83
N GLY A 71 -7.26 0.00 8.92
CA GLY A 71 -7.56 0.84 7.77
C GLY A 71 -8.62 0.22 6.82
N PRO A 72 -8.33 0.04 5.52
CA PRO A 72 -9.31 -0.46 4.54
C PRO A 72 -9.99 -1.78 4.94
N TYR A 73 -9.26 -2.68 5.59
CA TYR A 73 -9.78 -3.96 6.08
C TYR A 73 -10.94 -3.77 7.07
N VAL A 74 -10.74 -2.89 8.06
CA VAL A 74 -11.75 -2.61 9.10
C VAL A 74 -12.96 -1.93 8.47
N TYR A 75 -12.74 -0.93 7.62
CA TYR A 75 -13.84 -0.20 6.99
C TYR A 75 -14.73 -1.10 6.13
N ALA A 76 -14.13 -2.00 5.35
CA ALA A 76 -14.87 -2.96 4.54
C ALA A 76 -15.65 -3.96 5.42
N ARG A 77 -15.04 -4.44 6.51
CA ARG A 77 -15.68 -5.39 7.43
C ARG A 77 -16.85 -4.76 8.18
N GLU A 78 -16.69 -3.55 8.69
CA GLU A 78 -17.74 -2.84 9.44
C GLU A 78 -18.93 -2.44 8.55
N ALA A 79 -18.68 -2.12 7.28
CA ALA A 79 -19.75 -1.73 6.35
C ALA A 79 -20.48 -2.93 5.72
N PHE A 80 -19.74 -3.98 5.34
CA PHE A 80 -20.25 -5.06 4.47
C PHE A 80 -20.06 -6.47 5.03
N GLY A 81 -19.50 -6.61 6.23
CA GLY A 81 -19.30 -7.87 6.91
C GLY A 81 -17.99 -8.60 6.56
N ASP A 82 -17.85 -9.79 7.14
CA ASP A 82 -16.61 -10.58 7.16
C ASP A 82 -16.03 -10.88 5.77
N PHE A 83 -16.86 -11.17 4.77
CA PHE A 83 -16.38 -11.49 3.42
C PHE A 83 -15.70 -10.30 2.73
N ALA A 84 -16.29 -9.10 2.84
CA ALA A 84 -15.69 -7.89 2.28
C ALA A 84 -14.39 -7.51 3.02
N GLY A 85 -14.37 -7.68 4.35
CA GLY A 85 -13.14 -7.56 5.14
C GLY A 85 -12.06 -8.53 4.63
N PHE A 86 -12.39 -9.81 4.45
CA PHE A 86 -11.47 -10.79 3.88
C PHE A 86 -10.95 -10.38 2.51
N LEU A 87 -11.84 -9.96 1.59
CA LEU A 87 -11.45 -9.58 0.23
C LEU A 87 -10.50 -8.37 0.24
N SER A 88 -10.78 -7.38 1.10
CA SER A 88 -9.90 -6.23 1.32
C SER A 88 -8.52 -6.66 1.81
N ALA A 89 -8.45 -7.53 2.82
CA ALA A 89 -7.18 -8.01 3.36
C ALA A 89 -6.42 -8.92 2.38
N TRP A 90 -7.13 -9.77 1.63
CA TRP A 90 -6.57 -10.65 0.59
C TRP A 90 -5.97 -9.86 -0.56
N SER A 91 -6.71 -8.88 -1.09
CA SER A 91 -6.20 -8.02 -2.16
C SER A 91 -5.05 -7.14 -1.69
N TYR A 92 -5.12 -6.59 -0.47
CA TYR A 92 -4.02 -5.83 0.12
C TYR A 92 -2.77 -6.69 0.30
N TRP A 93 -2.91 -7.93 0.78
CA TRP A 93 -1.78 -8.86 0.88
C TRP A 93 -1.16 -9.13 -0.50
N THR A 94 -1.99 -9.39 -1.52
CA THR A 94 -1.53 -9.54 -2.91
C THR A 94 -0.76 -8.32 -3.40
N MET A 95 -1.32 -7.13 -3.21
CA MET A 95 -0.68 -5.86 -3.51
C MET A 95 0.72 -5.78 -2.90
N THR A 96 0.89 -6.11 -1.62
CA THR A 96 2.16 -5.96 -0.91
C THR A 96 3.28 -6.85 -1.44
N TRP A 97 3.03 -8.15 -1.68
CA TRP A 97 4.10 -9.05 -2.14
C TRP A 97 4.41 -8.86 -3.63
N VAL A 98 3.42 -8.47 -4.45
CA VAL A 98 3.67 -8.09 -5.86
C VAL A 98 4.48 -6.79 -5.92
N SER A 99 4.17 -5.81 -5.05
CA SER A 99 4.94 -4.57 -4.94
C SER A 99 6.40 -4.82 -4.58
N ASN A 100 6.66 -5.79 -3.69
CA ASN A 100 8.04 -6.18 -3.37
C ASN A 100 8.79 -6.70 -4.61
N ALA A 101 8.14 -7.49 -5.47
CA ALA A 101 8.74 -7.92 -6.73
C ALA A 101 9.05 -6.72 -7.65
N ALA A 102 8.13 -5.75 -7.78
CA ALA A 102 8.34 -4.55 -8.58
C ALA A 102 9.54 -3.72 -8.07
N LEU A 103 9.62 -3.50 -6.76
CA LEU A 103 10.72 -2.78 -6.12
C LEU A 103 12.07 -3.51 -6.31
N ALA A 104 12.08 -4.84 -6.26
CA ALA A 104 13.30 -5.60 -6.51
C ALA A 104 13.82 -5.43 -7.95
N VAL A 105 12.91 -5.38 -8.94
CA VAL A 105 13.27 -5.07 -10.33
C VAL A 105 13.76 -3.63 -10.47
N ALA A 106 13.16 -2.69 -9.75
CA ALA A 106 13.64 -1.30 -9.73
C ALA A 106 15.07 -1.18 -9.19
N ALA A 107 15.44 -1.99 -8.19
CA ALA A 107 16.80 -2.00 -7.65
C ALA A 107 17.84 -2.39 -8.71
N VAL A 108 17.51 -3.32 -9.61
CA VAL A 108 18.42 -3.80 -10.67
C VAL A 108 18.89 -2.65 -11.55
N GLY A 109 17.96 -1.79 -12.02
CA GLY A 109 18.29 -0.66 -12.88
C GLY A 109 19.30 0.30 -12.25
N TYR A 110 19.16 0.57 -10.95
CA TYR A 110 20.11 1.42 -10.23
C TYR A 110 21.43 0.71 -9.88
N VAL A 111 21.43 -0.60 -9.67
CA VAL A 111 22.67 -1.36 -9.47
C VAL A 111 23.53 -1.36 -10.73
N HIS A 112 22.93 -1.33 -11.93
CA HIS A 112 23.69 -1.23 -13.19
C HIS A 112 24.42 0.11 -13.34
N VAL A 113 23.91 1.18 -12.73
CA VAL A 113 24.63 2.47 -12.66
C VAL A 113 25.88 2.34 -11.77
N LEU A 114 25.84 1.50 -10.74
CA LEU A 114 26.96 1.29 -9.81
C LEU A 114 28.01 0.32 -10.37
N PHE A 115 27.59 -0.67 -11.15
CA PHE A 115 28.46 -1.66 -11.78
C PHE A 115 28.22 -1.76 -13.29
N PRO A 116 28.60 -0.73 -14.07
CA PRO A 116 28.39 -0.74 -15.52
C PRO A 116 29.05 -1.96 -16.18
N GLY A 117 28.39 -2.55 -17.17
CA GLY A 117 28.93 -3.66 -17.97
C GLY A 117 28.69 -5.07 -17.41
N HIS A 118 27.93 -5.21 -16.33
CA HIS A 118 27.55 -6.51 -15.74
C HIS A 118 26.08 -6.88 -15.99
N ASP A 119 25.50 -6.36 -17.08
CA ASP A 119 24.10 -6.52 -17.46
C ASP A 119 23.86 -7.90 -18.09
N SER A 120 23.32 -8.84 -17.34
CA SER A 120 22.94 -10.16 -17.83
C SER A 120 21.68 -10.62 -17.12
N LYS A 121 20.81 -11.39 -17.80
CA LYS A 121 19.58 -11.90 -17.16
C LYS A 121 19.84 -12.63 -15.83
N GLY A 122 20.98 -13.31 -15.72
CA GLY A 122 21.38 -14.00 -14.49
C GLY A 122 21.81 -13.06 -13.37
N THR A 123 22.57 -12.00 -13.69
CA THR A 123 22.98 -10.98 -12.72
C THR A 123 21.79 -10.13 -12.29
N ASP A 124 20.92 -9.73 -13.21
CA ASP A 124 19.68 -8.99 -12.92
C ASP A 124 18.79 -9.78 -11.95
N LEU A 125 18.56 -11.07 -12.24
CA LEU A 125 17.78 -11.95 -11.36
C LEU A 125 18.44 -12.10 -9.99
N LEU A 126 19.76 -12.31 -9.94
CA LEU A 126 20.49 -12.42 -8.68
C LEU A 126 20.34 -11.14 -7.83
N VAL A 127 20.51 -9.97 -8.44
CA VAL A 127 20.36 -8.67 -7.77
C VAL A 127 18.94 -8.50 -7.24
N ALA A 128 17.91 -8.81 -8.04
CA ALA A 128 16.51 -8.75 -7.60
C ALA A 128 16.23 -9.70 -6.43
N LEU A 129 16.73 -10.94 -6.47
CA LEU A 129 16.57 -11.92 -5.39
C LEU A 129 17.28 -11.48 -4.10
N VAL A 130 18.49 -10.92 -4.22
CA VAL A 130 19.22 -10.34 -3.09
C VAL A 130 18.44 -9.17 -2.49
N ALA A 131 17.89 -8.29 -3.34
CA ALA A 131 17.05 -7.18 -2.89
C ALA A 131 15.78 -7.65 -2.16
N LEU A 132 15.18 -8.78 -2.54
CA LEU A 132 14.02 -9.37 -1.85
C LEU A 132 14.37 -10.04 -0.51
N TRP A 133 15.46 -10.81 -0.48
CA TRP A 133 15.79 -11.65 0.67
C TRP A 133 16.57 -10.91 1.77
N LEU A 134 17.40 -9.90 1.43
CA LEU A 134 18.08 -9.10 2.45
C LEU A 134 17.09 -8.47 3.45
N PRO A 135 16.01 -7.80 3.01
CA PRO A 135 14.98 -7.28 3.91
C PRO A 135 14.15 -8.36 4.61
N ALA A 136 13.89 -9.48 3.96
CA ALA A 136 13.19 -10.61 4.58
C ALA A 136 13.98 -11.19 5.77
N LEU A 137 15.30 -11.35 5.60
CA LEU A 137 16.22 -11.78 6.66
C LEU A 137 16.27 -10.77 7.81
N SER A 138 16.30 -9.47 7.51
CA SER A 138 16.14 -8.38 8.50
C SER A 138 14.84 -8.53 9.31
N ASN A 139 13.72 -8.80 8.62
CA ASN A 139 12.42 -9.01 9.25
C ASN A 139 12.40 -10.25 10.16
N PHE A 140 13.08 -11.34 9.78
CA PHE A 140 13.24 -12.51 10.65
C PHE A 140 14.13 -12.23 11.87
N ALA A 141 15.08 -11.30 11.78
CA ALA A 141 15.93 -10.90 12.90
C ALA A 141 15.15 -10.11 13.99
N GLY A 142 14.06 -9.44 13.62
CA GLY A 142 13.10 -8.82 14.54
C GLY A 142 12.86 -7.33 14.29
N THR A 143 11.80 -6.78 14.90
CA THR A 143 11.28 -5.43 14.61
C THR A 143 12.26 -4.28 14.88
N ARG A 144 13.24 -4.46 15.79
CA ARG A 144 14.26 -3.43 16.09
C ARG A 144 15.14 -3.12 14.88
N TYR A 145 15.57 -4.15 14.14
CA TYR A 145 16.41 -3.98 12.94
C TYR A 145 15.62 -3.38 11.80
N VAL A 146 14.36 -3.81 11.64
CA VAL A 146 13.43 -3.26 10.64
C VAL A 146 13.26 -1.75 10.85
N GLY A 147 13.04 -1.30 12.09
CA GLY A 147 12.88 0.13 12.39
C GLY A 147 14.13 0.98 12.14
N ALA A 148 15.32 0.46 12.44
CA ALA A 148 16.58 1.17 12.20
C ALA A 148 16.85 1.38 10.70
N VAL A 149 16.70 0.31 9.90
CA VAL A 149 16.84 0.37 8.43
C VAL A 149 15.82 1.34 7.84
N GLN A 150 14.56 1.27 8.28
CA GLN A 150 13.50 2.15 7.80
C GLN A 150 13.82 3.63 8.05
N LEU A 151 14.34 3.99 9.23
CA LEU A 151 14.63 5.39 9.57
C LEU A 151 15.74 5.96 8.66
N VAL A 152 16.85 5.23 8.51
CA VAL A 152 17.98 5.65 7.67
C VAL A 152 17.54 5.81 6.22
N SER A 153 16.87 4.81 5.65
CA SER A 153 16.40 4.86 4.27
C SER A 153 15.35 5.95 4.04
N THR A 154 14.55 6.30 5.06
CA THR A 154 13.57 7.37 4.94
C THR A 154 14.21 8.75 4.82
N VAL A 155 15.24 9.06 5.60
CA VAL A 155 15.95 10.34 5.45
C VAL A 155 16.70 10.38 4.10
N LEU A 156 17.36 9.28 3.76
CA LEU A 156 18.24 9.20 2.59
C LEU A 156 17.48 9.24 1.26
N LYS A 157 16.20 8.87 1.23
CA LYS A 157 15.39 8.98 0.01
C LYS A 157 14.82 10.38 -0.24
N PHE A 158 14.48 11.12 0.82
CA PHE A 158 13.83 12.42 0.67
C PHE A 158 14.79 13.48 0.12
N VAL A 159 16.02 13.53 0.63
CA VAL A 159 16.97 14.59 0.28
C VAL A 159 17.33 14.57 -1.22
N PRO A 160 17.72 13.42 -1.83
CA PRO A 160 18.08 13.39 -3.24
C PRO A 160 16.88 13.60 -4.16
N LEU A 161 15.71 13.06 -3.83
CA LEU A 161 14.50 13.28 -4.62
C LEU A 161 14.05 14.74 -4.58
N LEU A 162 14.06 15.37 -3.41
CA LEU A 162 13.72 16.79 -3.28
C LEU A 162 14.77 17.67 -3.97
N PHE A 163 16.05 17.31 -3.88
CA PHE A 163 17.12 17.99 -4.60
C PHE A 163 16.86 17.97 -6.11
N ILE A 164 16.60 16.80 -6.71
CA ILE A 164 16.31 16.70 -8.14
C ILE A 164 15.02 17.44 -8.50
N ALA A 165 13.98 17.30 -7.68
CA ALA A 165 12.69 17.95 -7.89
C ALA A 165 12.77 19.49 -7.90
N VAL A 166 13.70 20.09 -7.15
CA VAL A 166 13.86 21.55 -7.09
C VAL A 166 14.95 22.03 -8.04
N VAL A 167 16.14 21.43 -7.96
CA VAL A 167 17.32 21.86 -8.74
C VAL A 167 17.14 21.52 -10.21
N GLY A 168 16.51 20.39 -10.53
CA GLY A 168 16.30 19.99 -11.92
C GLY A 168 15.41 20.95 -12.72
N LEU A 169 14.54 21.70 -12.06
CA LEU A 169 13.73 22.74 -12.71
C LEU A 169 14.57 23.89 -13.28
N PHE A 170 15.75 24.16 -12.72
CA PHE A 170 16.66 25.19 -13.25
C PHE A 170 17.42 24.74 -14.51
N PHE A 171 17.43 23.44 -14.78
CA PHE A 171 18.04 22.82 -15.97
C PHE A 171 16.97 22.36 -16.98
N PHE A 172 15.72 22.79 -16.77
CA PHE A 172 14.60 22.40 -17.61
C PHE A 172 14.76 22.96 -19.01
N ASP A 173 14.70 22.08 -19.99
CA ASP A 173 14.79 22.37 -21.41
C ASP A 173 13.55 21.83 -22.13
N PRO A 174 12.65 22.70 -22.61
CA PRO A 174 11.46 22.30 -23.34
C PRO A 174 11.74 21.43 -24.58
N ASP A 175 12.91 21.58 -25.21
CA ASP A 175 13.26 20.86 -26.44
C ASP A 175 13.54 19.37 -26.18
N LYS A 176 13.72 18.98 -24.91
CA LYS A 176 13.90 17.58 -24.49
C LYS A 176 12.58 16.84 -24.28
N LEU A 177 11.47 17.57 -24.17
CA LEU A 177 10.15 16.98 -23.99
C LEU A 177 9.78 16.15 -25.22
N GLY A 178 9.16 15.01 -24.98
CA GLY A 178 8.48 14.26 -26.04
C GLY A 178 7.23 15.00 -26.53
N SER A 179 6.55 14.44 -27.53
CA SER A 179 5.27 15.00 -27.95
C SER A 179 4.22 14.92 -26.84
N PHE A 180 3.12 15.66 -27.02
CA PHE A 180 2.04 15.66 -26.03
C PHE A 180 1.44 14.27 -25.83
N HIS A 181 1.27 13.53 -26.92
CA HIS A 181 0.76 12.18 -26.90
C HIS A 181 1.65 11.31 -27.76
N GLU A 182 2.30 10.35 -27.11
CA GLU A 182 3.05 9.31 -27.81
C GLU A 182 2.31 7.97 -27.81
N GLY A 183 2.56 7.20 -28.87
CA GLY A 183 1.96 5.90 -29.14
C GLY A 183 0.70 5.95 -30.03
N GLY A 184 0.31 4.80 -30.56
CA GLY A 184 -0.93 4.68 -31.34
C GLY A 184 -2.17 4.66 -30.42
N GLY A 185 -3.15 5.52 -30.66
CA GLY A 185 -4.41 5.53 -29.90
C GLY A 185 -5.00 6.94 -29.72
N SER A 186 -5.83 7.09 -28.68
CA SER A 186 -6.34 8.41 -28.27
C SER A 186 -5.56 8.92 -27.06
N ALA A 187 -5.42 10.24 -26.95
CA ALA A 187 -4.79 10.88 -25.79
C ALA A 187 -5.45 10.50 -24.45
N ILE A 188 -6.77 10.25 -24.45
CA ILE A 188 -7.52 9.79 -23.27
C ILE A 188 -7.09 8.36 -22.88
N GLY A 189 -6.86 7.49 -23.86
CA GLY A 189 -6.33 6.14 -23.63
C GLY A 189 -4.92 6.18 -23.04
N GLY A 190 -4.02 6.97 -23.62
CA GLY A 190 -2.66 7.17 -23.09
C GLY A 190 -2.64 7.75 -21.68
N MET A 191 -3.51 8.74 -21.41
CA MET A 191 -3.69 9.30 -20.06
C MET A 191 -4.17 8.25 -19.05
N SER A 192 -5.11 7.39 -19.44
CA SER A 192 -5.65 6.34 -18.56
C SER A 192 -4.60 5.27 -18.23
N ALA A 193 -3.81 4.87 -19.23
CA ALA A 193 -2.72 3.91 -19.05
C ALA A 193 -1.59 4.48 -18.17
N ALA A 194 -1.18 5.72 -18.43
CA ALA A 194 -0.20 6.42 -17.59
C ALA A 194 -0.71 6.59 -16.15
N ALA A 195 -1.98 6.99 -15.97
CA ALA A 195 -2.58 7.14 -14.65
C ALA A 195 -2.57 5.83 -13.85
N ALA A 196 -2.80 4.68 -14.49
CA ALA A 196 -2.74 3.39 -13.82
C ALA A 196 -1.32 3.06 -13.33
N ILE A 197 -0.29 3.30 -14.13
CA ILE A 197 1.11 3.13 -13.68
C ILE A 197 1.41 4.10 -12.54
N LEU A 198 0.99 5.36 -12.66
CA LEU A 198 1.24 6.40 -11.68
C LEU A 198 0.47 6.18 -10.36
N LEU A 199 -0.66 5.48 -10.34
CA LEU A 199 -1.37 5.18 -9.08
C LEU A 199 -0.48 4.44 -8.09
N TYR A 200 0.43 3.60 -8.59
CA TYR A 200 1.42 2.92 -7.76
C TYR A 200 2.22 3.87 -6.88
N SER A 201 2.49 5.09 -7.36
CA SER A 201 3.14 6.15 -6.57
C SER A 201 2.37 6.48 -5.31
N TYR A 202 1.03 6.46 -5.35
CA TYR A 202 0.16 6.85 -4.24
C TYR A 202 -0.30 5.70 -3.35
N VAL A 203 0.14 4.47 -3.65
CA VAL A 203 -0.03 3.33 -2.73
C VAL A 203 0.70 3.64 -1.42
N GLY A 204 -0.02 3.59 -0.30
CA GLY A 204 0.48 4.06 1.00
C GLY A 204 -0.30 5.24 1.57
N VAL A 205 -1.25 5.82 0.84
CA VAL A 205 -2.20 6.84 1.36
C VAL A 205 -2.96 6.34 2.60
N GLU A 206 -3.25 5.05 2.67
CA GLU A 206 -3.92 4.36 3.77
C GLU A 206 -3.04 4.17 5.02
N SER A 207 -1.74 4.48 4.97
CA SER A 207 -0.78 4.11 6.02
C SER A 207 -1.15 4.61 7.41
N ALA A 208 -1.60 5.86 7.54
CA ALA A 208 -2.04 6.38 8.83
C ALA A 208 -3.31 5.67 9.35
N ALA A 209 -4.22 5.27 8.45
CA ALA A 209 -5.43 4.53 8.80
C ALA A 209 -5.09 3.10 9.26
N MET A 210 -4.10 2.46 8.63
CA MET A 210 -3.62 1.15 9.06
C MET A 210 -3.03 1.16 10.48
N SER A 211 -2.39 2.27 10.87
CA SER A 211 -1.79 2.45 12.20
C SER A 211 -2.62 3.37 13.10
N ALA A 212 -3.93 3.51 12.88
CA ALA A 212 -4.76 4.48 13.60
C ALA A 212 -4.68 4.33 15.13
N GLY A 213 -4.62 3.11 15.67
CA GLY A 213 -4.47 2.87 17.11
C GLY A 213 -3.16 3.37 17.74
N GLU A 214 -2.14 3.68 16.93
CA GLU A 214 -0.85 4.23 17.38
C GLU A 214 -0.77 5.76 17.22
N VAL A 215 -1.75 6.37 16.55
CA VAL A 215 -1.83 7.81 16.31
C VAL A 215 -2.52 8.50 17.50
N ARG A 216 -1.96 9.61 17.95
CA ARG A 216 -2.58 10.49 18.96
C ARG A 216 -3.78 11.18 18.35
N ASP A 217 -4.91 11.24 19.06
CA ASP A 217 -6.19 11.77 18.56
C ASP A 217 -6.52 11.27 17.14
N PRO A 218 -6.63 9.94 16.95
CA PRO A 218 -6.71 9.32 15.63
C PRO A 218 -7.90 9.82 14.81
N GLU A 219 -9.00 10.18 15.47
CA GLU A 219 -10.20 10.73 14.83
C GLU A 219 -9.90 12.05 14.11
N ARG A 220 -8.86 12.79 14.50
CA ARG A 220 -8.46 14.06 13.85
C ARG A 220 -7.18 13.94 13.06
N ASN A 221 -6.19 13.24 13.62
CA ASN A 221 -4.83 13.27 13.09
C ASN A 221 -4.61 12.24 11.98
N VAL A 222 -5.36 11.14 11.91
CA VAL A 222 -5.23 10.18 10.79
C VAL A 222 -5.59 10.88 9.47
N GLY A 223 -6.77 11.50 9.39
CA GLY A 223 -7.19 12.19 8.17
C GLY A 223 -6.28 13.35 7.76
N ARG A 224 -5.84 14.16 8.73
CA ARG A 224 -4.89 15.25 8.47
C ARG A 224 -3.53 14.74 8.00
N ALA A 225 -3.00 13.71 8.66
CA ALA A 225 -1.72 13.11 8.29
C ALA A 225 -1.78 12.50 6.89
N THR A 226 -2.88 11.81 6.56
CA THR A 226 -3.10 11.24 5.24
C THR A 226 -3.11 12.33 4.17
N VAL A 227 -3.91 13.39 4.31
CA VAL A 227 -3.96 14.48 3.32
C VAL A 227 -2.63 15.22 3.19
N LEU A 228 -2.02 15.63 4.31
CA LEU A 228 -0.74 16.36 4.30
C LEU A 228 0.39 15.49 3.72
N GLY A 229 0.41 14.20 4.05
CA GLY A 229 1.41 13.27 3.56
C GLY A 229 1.27 13.02 2.06
N THR A 230 0.04 12.87 1.57
CA THR A 230 -0.25 12.76 0.13
C THR A 230 0.15 14.02 -0.63
N ILE A 231 -0.19 15.22 -0.13
CA ILE A 231 0.19 16.48 -0.77
C ILE A 231 1.72 16.64 -0.79
N GLY A 232 2.40 16.38 0.33
CA GLY A 232 3.85 16.48 0.42
C GLY A 232 4.56 15.53 -0.55
N ALA A 233 4.07 14.29 -0.67
CA ALA A 233 4.61 13.34 -1.63
C ALA A 233 4.30 13.73 -3.08
N ALA A 234 3.09 14.20 -3.36
CA ALA A 234 2.68 14.65 -4.68
C ALA A 234 3.57 15.79 -5.21
N VAL A 235 3.93 16.75 -4.35
CA VAL A 235 4.85 17.84 -4.73
C VAL A 235 6.20 17.29 -5.17
N VAL A 236 6.81 16.41 -4.38
CA VAL A 236 8.11 15.80 -4.72
C VAL A 236 8.02 15.00 -6.02
N TYR A 237 6.94 14.25 -6.20
CA TYR A 237 6.75 13.40 -7.37
C TYR A 237 6.49 14.18 -8.65
N LEU A 238 5.57 15.14 -8.64
CA LEU A 238 5.27 15.96 -9.81
C LEU A 238 6.49 16.77 -10.22
N LEU A 239 7.13 17.46 -9.28
CA LEU A 239 8.31 18.27 -9.58
C LEU A 239 9.50 17.40 -10.00
N GLY A 240 9.69 16.24 -9.35
CA GLY A 240 10.72 15.28 -9.72
C GLY A 240 10.54 14.74 -11.14
N THR A 241 9.34 14.28 -11.49
CA THR A 241 9.04 13.77 -12.83
C THR A 241 9.13 14.85 -13.89
N VAL A 242 8.61 16.07 -13.63
CA VAL A 242 8.76 17.21 -14.54
C VAL A 242 10.23 17.57 -14.75
N SER A 243 11.03 17.56 -13.68
CA SER A 243 12.47 17.81 -13.76
C SER A 243 13.17 16.78 -14.64
N VAL A 244 12.86 15.49 -14.48
CA VAL A 244 13.44 14.43 -15.30
C VAL A 244 13.04 14.59 -16.77
N PHE A 245 11.75 14.83 -17.05
CA PHE A 245 11.25 15.07 -18.42
C PHE A 245 11.93 16.26 -19.10
N GLY A 246 12.24 17.32 -18.35
CA GLY A 246 12.92 18.50 -18.88
C GLY A 246 14.45 18.42 -18.91
N THR A 247 15.06 17.36 -18.35
CA THR A 247 16.54 17.25 -18.30
C THR A 247 17.09 16.10 -19.11
N VAL A 248 16.36 14.99 -19.20
CA VAL A 248 16.71 13.81 -20.02
C VAL A 248 15.93 13.89 -21.33
N ALA A 249 16.63 13.78 -22.46
CA ALA A 249 15.98 13.74 -23.77
C ALA A 249 15.01 12.55 -23.88
N HIS A 250 13.83 12.79 -24.43
CA HIS A 250 12.72 11.83 -24.46
C HIS A 250 13.11 10.45 -25.04
N ASP A 251 13.87 10.43 -26.13
CA ASP A 251 14.37 9.22 -26.80
C ASP A 251 15.21 8.34 -25.86
N LYS A 252 15.94 8.96 -24.94
CA LYS A 252 16.72 8.24 -23.92
C LYS A 252 15.89 7.91 -22.68
N LEU A 253 14.93 8.75 -22.33
CA LEU A 253 14.12 8.58 -21.13
C LEU A 253 13.23 7.35 -21.20
N VAL A 254 12.65 7.06 -22.38
CA VAL A 254 11.78 5.90 -22.61
C VAL A 254 12.49 4.57 -22.31
N ASP A 255 13.78 4.47 -22.60
CA ASP A 255 14.59 3.26 -22.39
C ASP A 255 15.43 3.32 -21.10
N SER A 256 15.28 4.37 -20.29
CA SER A 256 16.10 4.56 -19.09
C SER A 256 15.75 3.56 -17.99
N LYS A 257 16.79 2.93 -17.44
CA LYS A 257 16.69 2.06 -16.24
C LYS A 257 16.94 2.82 -14.93
N ALA A 258 17.36 4.08 -15.00
CA ALA A 258 17.72 4.90 -13.83
C ALA A 258 17.51 6.39 -14.13
N PRO A 259 16.27 6.83 -14.39
CA PRO A 259 16.00 8.14 -14.98
C PRO A 259 16.42 9.32 -14.09
N PHE A 260 16.42 9.15 -12.76
CA PHE A 260 16.93 10.18 -11.85
C PHE A 260 18.46 10.28 -11.87
N SER A 261 19.17 9.18 -12.08
CA SER A 261 20.63 9.21 -12.27
C SER A 261 21.00 9.86 -13.60
N ASP A 262 20.24 9.55 -14.65
CA ASP A 262 20.42 10.16 -15.99
C ASP A 262 20.16 11.66 -15.96
N ALA A 263 19.11 12.09 -15.25
CA ALA A 263 18.78 13.50 -15.06
C ALA A 263 19.94 14.27 -14.41
N VAL A 264 20.52 13.74 -13.33
CA VAL A 264 21.66 14.40 -12.64
C VAL A 264 22.91 14.42 -13.52
N ASN A 265 23.18 13.34 -14.26
CA ASN A 265 24.28 13.32 -15.22
C ASN A 265 24.08 14.36 -16.34
N ALA A 266 22.85 14.57 -16.80
CA ALA A 266 22.51 15.58 -17.80
C ALA A 266 22.62 17.02 -17.25
N MET A 267 22.35 17.24 -15.96
CA MET A 267 22.45 18.57 -15.32
C MET A 267 23.90 19.01 -15.12
N PHE A 268 24.76 18.13 -14.59
CA PHE A 268 26.09 18.51 -14.12
C PHE A 268 27.24 17.97 -14.98
N GLY A 269 26.94 17.09 -15.93
CA GLY A 269 27.95 16.39 -16.73
C GLY A 269 28.67 15.28 -15.95
N GLY A 270 29.24 14.33 -16.71
CA GLY A 270 29.90 13.16 -16.14
C GLY A 270 28.93 12.11 -15.57
N GLN A 271 29.45 11.19 -14.75
CA GLN A 271 28.68 10.07 -14.17
C GLN A 271 28.60 10.08 -12.64
N TRP A 272 29.43 10.90 -11.97
CA TRP A 272 29.57 10.89 -10.51
C TRP A 272 28.26 11.22 -9.79
N GLY A 273 27.50 12.20 -10.31
CA GLY A 273 26.23 12.62 -9.72
C GLY A 273 25.18 11.51 -9.84
N GLY A 274 25.08 10.87 -11.00
CA GLY A 274 24.21 9.72 -11.22
C GLY A 274 24.57 8.53 -10.33
N THR A 275 25.87 8.29 -10.06
CA THR A 275 26.31 7.26 -9.10
C THR A 275 25.84 7.57 -7.68
N VAL A 276 25.93 8.82 -7.22
CA VAL A 276 25.43 9.23 -5.89
C VAL A 276 23.92 9.00 -5.78
N ILE A 277 23.16 9.37 -6.82
CA ILE A 277 21.72 9.10 -6.87
C ILE A 277 21.43 7.61 -6.87
N ALA A 278 22.20 6.81 -7.59
CA ALA A 278 22.01 5.37 -7.65
C ALA A 278 22.25 4.70 -6.29
N VAL A 279 23.29 5.09 -5.55
CA VAL A 279 23.52 4.61 -4.18
C VAL A 279 22.32 4.96 -3.29
N ALA A 280 21.84 6.20 -3.35
CA ALA A 280 20.69 6.63 -2.56
C ALA A 280 19.40 5.89 -2.96
N ALA A 281 19.17 5.66 -4.25
CA ALA A 281 18.03 4.93 -4.78
C ALA A 281 18.05 3.47 -4.31
N VAL A 282 19.19 2.77 -4.40
CA VAL A 282 19.32 1.38 -3.90
C VAL A 282 19.03 1.30 -2.41
N ILE A 283 19.60 2.19 -1.59
CA ILE A 283 19.34 2.21 -0.14
C ILE A 283 17.88 2.54 0.16
N SER A 284 17.26 3.43 -0.62
CA SER A 284 15.84 3.76 -0.52
C SER A 284 14.96 2.54 -0.85
N ILE A 285 15.23 1.86 -1.96
CA ILE A 285 14.46 0.70 -2.43
C ILE A 285 14.57 -0.44 -1.42
N VAL A 286 15.77 -0.75 -0.91
CA VAL A 286 15.98 -1.77 0.14
C VAL A 286 15.23 -1.40 1.43
N GLY A 287 15.23 -0.11 1.81
CA GLY A 287 14.44 0.39 2.93
C GLY A 287 12.94 0.22 2.72
N ALA A 288 12.43 0.57 1.54
CA ALA A 288 11.03 0.39 1.18
C ALA A 288 10.64 -1.10 1.21
N LEU A 289 11.46 -1.99 0.65
CA LEU A 289 11.27 -3.44 0.68
C LEU A 289 11.20 -3.97 2.11
N ASN A 290 12.03 -3.44 3.02
CA ASN A 290 12.02 -3.81 4.43
C ASN A 290 10.71 -3.45 5.13
N GLY A 291 10.16 -2.26 4.88
CA GLY A 291 8.86 -1.84 5.38
C GLY A 291 7.69 -2.62 4.77
N TRP A 292 7.66 -2.76 3.44
CA TRP A 292 6.60 -3.49 2.73
C TRP A 292 6.56 -4.98 3.06
N THR A 293 7.72 -5.61 3.28
CA THR A 293 7.81 -7.01 3.75
C THR A 293 7.24 -7.18 5.16
N LEU A 294 7.42 -6.19 6.04
CA LEU A 294 6.74 -6.22 7.34
C LEU A 294 5.23 -6.09 7.17
N MET A 295 4.78 -5.15 6.33
CA MET A 295 3.36 -4.90 6.08
C MET A 295 2.65 -6.10 5.45
N SER A 296 3.32 -6.82 4.53
CA SER A 296 2.81 -8.05 3.93
C SER A 296 2.60 -9.17 4.94
N ALA A 297 3.29 -9.10 6.09
CA ALA A 297 3.10 -10.04 7.19
C ALA A 297 2.03 -9.56 8.20
N GLN A 298 2.01 -8.26 8.52
CA GLN A 298 1.11 -7.69 9.52
C GLN A 298 -0.35 -7.64 9.07
N SER A 299 -0.62 -7.35 7.79
CA SER A 299 -2.01 -7.26 7.29
C SER A 299 -2.74 -8.62 7.38
N PRO A 300 -2.20 -9.73 6.83
CA PRO A 300 -2.76 -11.07 7.06
C PRO A 300 -2.83 -11.47 8.53
N TYR A 301 -1.84 -11.08 9.34
CA TYR A 301 -1.85 -11.36 10.78
C TYR A 301 -3.03 -10.69 11.49
N ALA A 302 -3.36 -9.45 11.14
CA ALA A 302 -4.52 -8.74 11.69
C ALA A 302 -5.82 -9.46 11.31
N ALA A 303 -6.03 -9.75 10.03
CA ALA A 303 -7.21 -10.50 9.59
C ALA A 303 -7.26 -11.92 10.18
N ALA A 304 -6.12 -12.56 10.44
CA ALA A 304 -6.06 -13.88 11.06
C ALA A 304 -6.48 -13.87 12.53
N LYS A 305 -6.30 -12.75 13.26
CA LYS A 305 -6.81 -12.59 14.64
C LYS A 305 -8.33 -12.62 14.68
N ASP A 306 -8.95 -12.04 13.66
CA ASP A 306 -10.40 -12.08 13.45
C ASP A 306 -10.87 -13.40 12.82
N GLY A 307 -9.98 -14.39 12.71
CA GLY A 307 -10.25 -15.70 12.11
C GLY A 307 -10.42 -15.66 10.59
N LEU A 308 -10.28 -14.50 9.94
CA LEU A 308 -10.51 -14.24 8.52
C LEU A 308 -9.33 -14.61 7.63
N PHE A 309 -8.19 -15.00 8.19
CA PHE A 309 -7.06 -15.55 7.45
C PHE A 309 -6.57 -16.87 8.06
N PRO A 310 -5.79 -17.68 7.31
CA PRO A 310 -5.29 -18.95 7.82
C PRO A 310 -4.50 -18.79 9.11
N ALA A 311 -4.72 -19.69 10.08
CA ALA A 311 -4.11 -19.63 11.40
C ALA A 311 -2.56 -19.64 11.39
N ALA A 312 -1.93 -20.12 10.31
CA ALA A 312 -0.49 -20.05 10.14
C ALA A 312 0.06 -18.61 10.21
N PHE A 313 -0.72 -17.62 9.75
CA PHE A 313 -0.35 -16.20 9.80
C PHE A 313 -0.35 -15.62 11.22
N LEU A 314 -0.93 -16.30 12.23
CA LEU A 314 -0.89 -15.87 13.63
C LEU A 314 0.47 -16.11 14.30
N LYS A 315 1.32 -16.97 13.73
CA LYS A 315 2.60 -17.35 14.35
C LYS A 315 3.57 -16.17 14.34
N LYS A 316 3.85 -15.62 15.51
CA LYS A 316 4.84 -14.57 15.73
C LYS A 316 6.13 -15.12 16.33
N GLN A 317 7.27 -14.64 15.85
CA GLN A 317 8.56 -14.79 16.51
C GLN A 317 9.26 -13.43 16.50
N ARG A 318 9.86 -13.05 17.63
CA ARG A 318 10.58 -11.76 17.78
C ARG A 318 9.73 -10.53 17.36
N GLY A 319 8.42 -10.59 17.60
CA GLY A 319 7.48 -9.52 17.27
C GLY A 319 6.95 -9.50 15.82
N VAL A 320 7.45 -10.37 14.94
CA VAL A 320 7.11 -10.38 13.51
C VAL A 320 6.32 -11.66 13.14
N PRO A 321 5.24 -11.58 12.33
CA PRO A 321 4.55 -12.76 11.81
C PRO A 321 5.41 -13.51 10.77
N THR A 322 6.23 -14.46 11.22
CA THR A 322 7.29 -15.05 10.38
C THR A 322 6.76 -15.86 9.20
N PHE A 323 5.63 -16.54 9.35
CA PHE A 323 4.99 -17.22 8.23
C PHE A 323 4.53 -16.23 7.15
N GLY A 324 4.03 -15.06 7.55
CA GLY A 324 3.59 -14.03 6.61
C GLY A 324 4.74 -13.44 5.80
N VAL A 325 5.89 -13.20 6.45
CA VAL A 325 7.13 -12.78 5.77
C VAL A 325 7.57 -13.85 4.78
N LEU A 326 7.66 -15.11 5.21
CA LEU A 326 8.10 -16.21 4.35
C LEU A 326 7.18 -16.39 3.14
N ALA A 327 5.86 -16.39 3.35
CA ALA A 327 4.89 -16.55 2.27
C ALA A 327 5.00 -15.40 1.25
N ALA A 328 5.09 -14.16 1.72
CA ALA A 328 5.25 -13.00 0.84
C ALA A 328 6.57 -13.03 0.05
N SER A 329 7.70 -13.34 0.70
CA SER A 329 9.01 -13.41 0.05
C SER A 329 9.10 -14.55 -0.97
N VAL A 330 8.51 -15.71 -0.67
CA VAL A 330 8.47 -16.84 -1.61
C VAL A 330 7.59 -16.53 -2.83
N LEU A 331 6.41 -15.93 -2.63
CA LEU A 331 5.54 -15.53 -3.74
C LEU A 331 6.18 -14.43 -4.60
N ALA A 332 6.80 -13.42 -3.98
CA ALA A 332 7.55 -12.39 -4.69
C ALA A 332 8.73 -12.97 -5.48
N THR A 333 9.45 -13.94 -4.90
CA THR A 333 10.54 -14.67 -5.56
C THR A 333 10.02 -15.43 -6.79
N ALA A 334 8.94 -16.21 -6.63
CA ALA A 334 8.36 -16.98 -7.72
C ALA A 334 7.90 -16.07 -8.87
N LEU A 335 7.22 -14.96 -8.54
CA LEU A 335 6.77 -14.02 -9.55
C LEU A 335 7.95 -13.33 -10.25
N THR A 336 9.00 -12.94 -9.51
CA THR A 336 10.22 -12.35 -10.08
C THR A 336 10.88 -13.34 -11.05
N VAL A 337 11.11 -14.58 -10.63
CA VAL A 337 11.71 -15.63 -11.47
C VAL A 337 10.90 -15.86 -12.74
N ILE A 338 9.56 -16.00 -12.62
CA ILE A 338 8.67 -16.19 -13.77
C ILE A 338 8.82 -15.04 -14.77
N ASN A 339 8.85 -13.79 -14.32
CA ASN A 339 8.97 -12.64 -15.20
C ASN A 339 10.33 -12.59 -15.93
N TYR A 340 11.44 -12.87 -15.24
CA TYR A 340 12.76 -12.93 -15.86
C TYR A 340 12.92 -14.11 -16.83
N LEU A 341 12.27 -15.25 -16.56
CA LEU A 341 12.27 -16.42 -17.45
C LEU A 341 11.46 -16.22 -18.72
N ILE A 342 10.27 -15.61 -18.61
CA ILE A 342 9.41 -15.30 -19.76
C ILE A 342 10.09 -14.25 -20.67
N GLY A 343 10.98 -13.42 -20.11
CA GLY A 343 11.79 -12.48 -20.88
C GLY A 343 10.97 -11.34 -21.50
N ALA A 344 9.79 -11.06 -20.97
CA ALA A 344 8.99 -9.91 -21.39
C ALA A 344 9.73 -8.62 -21.01
N GLY A 345 9.93 -7.72 -21.97
CA GLY A 345 10.27 -6.33 -21.64
C GLY A 345 9.16 -5.71 -20.79
N GLY A 346 9.52 -4.73 -19.95
CA GLY A 346 8.53 -4.03 -19.11
C GLY A 346 8.07 -4.82 -17.87
N VAL A 347 8.95 -5.64 -17.28
CA VAL A 347 8.63 -6.42 -16.06
C VAL A 347 8.17 -5.50 -14.93
N PHE A 348 8.80 -4.34 -14.76
CA PHE A 348 8.43 -3.39 -13.72
C PHE A 348 6.99 -2.91 -13.91
N GLU A 349 6.62 -2.49 -15.12
CA GLU A 349 5.29 -2.00 -15.48
C GLU A 349 4.21 -3.06 -15.26
N ILE A 350 4.47 -4.31 -15.67
CA ILE A 350 3.54 -5.42 -15.45
C ILE A 350 3.27 -5.59 -13.94
N LEU A 351 4.33 -5.65 -13.13
CA LEU A 351 4.20 -5.81 -11.69
C LEU A 351 3.48 -4.62 -11.04
N VAL A 352 3.81 -3.41 -11.48
CA VAL A 352 3.17 -2.16 -11.06
C VAL A 352 1.67 -2.16 -11.38
N LEU A 353 1.26 -2.60 -12.57
CA LEU A 353 -0.15 -2.67 -12.95
C LEU A 353 -0.93 -3.70 -12.12
N ILE A 354 -0.34 -4.87 -11.85
CA ILE A 354 -0.95 -5.90 -10.97
C ILE A 354 -1.08 -5.36 -9.53
N THR A 355 -0.05 -4.70 -9.01
CA THR A 355 -0.09 -4.07 -7.69
C THR A 355 -1.17 -3.00 -7.64
N THR A 356 -1.23 -2.16 -8.67
CA THR A 356 -2.23 -1.08 -8.79
C THR A 356 -3.63 -1.65 -8.75
N PHE A 357 -3.94 -2.64 -9.60
CA PHE A 357 -5.23 -3.32 -9.57
C PHE A 357 -5.53 -3.90 -8.17
N SER A 358 -4.57 -4.58 -7.56
CA SER A 358 -4.74 -5.17 -6.23
C SER A 358 -5.01 -4.11 -5.14
N ALA A 359 -4.49 -2.88 -5.30
CA ALA A 359 -4.76 -1.74 -4.42
C ALA A 359 -6.16 -1.14 -4.64
N THR A 360 -6.69 -1.20 -5.87
CA THR A 360 -8.02 -0.62 -6.16
C THR A 360 -9.15 -1.31 -5.39
N VAL A 361 -9.04 -2.61 -5.11
CA VAL A 361 -10.07 -3.37 -4.38
C VAL A 361 -10.30 -2.84 -2.96
N PRO A 362 -9.29 -2.74 -2.06
CA PRO A 362 -9.48 -2.15 -0.75
C PRO A 362 -9.91 -0.68 -0.82
N TYR A 363 -9.47 0.08 -1.84
CA TYR A 363 -9.87 1.48 -2.01
C TYR A 363 -11.33 1.65 -2.44
N LEU A 364 -11.81 0.81 -3.37
CA LEU A 364 -13.22 0.75 -3.77
C LEU A 364 -14.10 0.33 -2.59
N LEU A 365 -13.67 -0.66 -1.81
CA LEU A 365 -14.39 -1.09 -0.61
C LEU A 365 -14.42 0.02 0.45
N ALA A 366 -13.33 0.76 0.66
CA ALA A 366 -13.30 1.90 1.58
C ALA A 366 -14.21 3.04 1.10
N ALA A 367 -14.13 3.44 -0.17
CA ALA A 367 -15.01 4.46 -0.74
C ALA A 367 -16.49 4.04 -0.68
N GLY A 368 -16.78 2.77 -1.00
CA GLY A 368 -18.09 2.17 -0.85
C GLY A 368 -18.57 2.16 0.61
N ALA A 369 -17.70 1.83 1.57
CA ALA A 369 -18.00 1.86 2.99
C ALA A 369 -18.40 3.28 3.44
N GLN A 370 -17.69 4.31 2.95
CA GLN A 370 -18.05 5.69 3.24
C GLN A 370 -19.44 6.05 2.68
N ILE A 371 -19.75 5.65 1.45
CA ILE A 371 -21.09 5.83 0.86
C ILE A 371 -22.14 5.11 1.70
N TYR A 372 -21.90 3.84 2.05
CA TYR A 372 -22.78 3.03 2.89
C TYR A 372 -23.07 3.73 4.22
N PHE A 373 -22.03 4.17 4.93
CA PHE A 373 -22.14 4.83 6.22
C PHE A 373 -22.83 6.19 6.18
N LEU A 374 -22.73 6.93 5.07
CA LEU A 374 -23.50 8.13 4.83
C LEU A 374 -24.98 7.79 4.59
N LEU A 375 -25.27 6.75 3.80
CA LEU A 375 -26.64 6.37 3.45
C LEU A 375 -27.41 5.75 4.64
N THR A 376 -26.73 4.98 5.50
CA THR A 376 -27.30 4.31 6.69
C THR A 376 -27.21 5.14 7.96
N GLY A 377 -26.37 6.19 7.98
CA GLY A 377 -26.26 7.11 9.10
C GLY A 377 -27.55 7.91 9.34
N ARG A 378 -27.67 8.51 10.53
CA ARG A 378 -28.77 9.43 10.86
C ARG A 378 -28.64 10.72 10.06
N ARG A 379 -29.15 10.71 8.82
CA ARG A 379 -29.12 11.85 7.88
C ARG A 379 -29.64 13.14 8.50
N ASP A 380 -30.59 13.02 9.42
CA ASP A 380 -31.23 14.13 10.12
C ASP A 380 -30.33 14.84 11.15
N GLN A 381 -29.20 14.24 11.52
CA GLN A 381 -28.27 14.79 12.53
C GLN A 381 -27.09 15.54 11.91
N VAL A 382 -26.97 15.57 10.57
CA VAL A 382 -25.86 16.21 9.86
C VAL A 382 -26.40 17.32 8.96
N ARG A 383 -25.71 18.47 8.93
CA ARG A 383 -26.07 19.56 8.02
C ARG A 383 -26.10 19.06 6.56
N PRO A 384 -27.15 19.35 5.76
CA PRO A 384 -27.29 18.85 4.38
C PRO A 384 -26.07 19.15 3.49
N ALA A 385 -25.48 20.35 3.63
CA ALA A 385 -24.29 20.73 2.87
C ALA A 385 -23.05 19.87 3.19
N ARG A 386 -22.87 19.46 4.45
CA ARG A 386 -21.76 18.59 4.86
C ARG A 386 -21.97 17.17 4.33
N PHE A 387 -23.20 16.67 4.38
CA PHE A 387 -23.57 15.39 3.78
C PHE A 387 -23.31 15.37 2.28
N ALA A 388 -23.80 16.39 1.55
CA ALA A 388 -23.61 16.50 0.10
C ALA A 388 -22.12 16.53 -0.27
N ARG A 389 -21.30 17.33 0.43
CA ARG A 389 -19.86 17.36 0.22
C ARG A 389 -19.22 15.99 0.41
N ASP A 390 -19.53 15.31 1.51
CA ASP A 390 -18.90 14.03 1.85
C ASP A 390 -19.35 12.91 0.92
N MET A 391 -20.60 12.97 0.44
CA MET A 391 -21.12 12.08 -0.60
C MET A 391 -20.42 12.31 -1.94
N VAL A 392 -20.28 13.57 -2.38
CA VAL A 392 -19.57 13.90 -3.62
C VAL A 392 -18.12 13.41 -3.54
N LEU A 393 -17.42 13.66 -2.43
CA LEU A 393 -16.05 13.17 -2.24
C LEU A 393 -15.96 11.64 -2.34
N ALA A 394 -16.88 10.92 -1.71
CA ALA A 394 -16.89 9.46 -1.74
C ALA A 394 -17.22 8.90 -3.14
N VAL A 395 -18.19 9.50 -3.85
CA VAL A 395 -18.53 9.12 -5.23
C VAL A 395 -17.41 9.43 -6.20
N VAL A 396 -16.75 10.58 -6.07
CA VAL A 396 -15.59 10.95 -6.88
C VAL A 396 -14.43 10.00 -6.62
N ALA A 397 -14.11 9.70 -5.36
CA ALA A 397 -13.06 8.74 -5.02
C ALA A 397 -13.36 7.33 -5.55
N PHE A 398 -14.63 6.89 -5.47
CA PHE A 398 -15.07 5.62 -6.03
C PHE A 398 -14.93 5.59 -7.56
N GLY A 399 -15.48 6.59 -8.25
CA GLY A 399 -15.43 6.70 -9.71
C GLY A 399 -13.99 6.82 -10.23
N PHE A 400 -13.15 7.57 -9.53
CA PHE A 400 -11.71 7.67 -9.82
C PHE A 400 -11.00 6.32 -9.66
N THR A 401 -11.20 5.65 -8.53
CA THR A 401 -10.59 4.33 -8.29
C THR A 401 -11.08 3.31 -9.33
N PHE A 402 -12.34 3.40 -9.73
CA PHE A 402 -12.92 2.55 -10.79
C PHE A 402 -12.33 2.86 -12.17
N TRP A 403 -12.12 4.13 -12.51
CA TRP A 403 -11.44 4.53 -13.75
C TRP A 403 -10.01 3.96 -13.83
N LEU A 404 -9.29 3.91 -12.70
CA LEU A 404 -7.94 3.33 -12.65
C LEU A 404 -7.94 1.82 -12.90
N VAL A 405 -9.01 1.10 -12.52
CA VAL A 405 -9.17 -0.32 -12.91
C VAL A 405 -9.18 -0.44 -14.42
N ALA A 406 -9.90 0.43 -15.13
CA ALA A 406 -9.94 0.41 -16.59
C ALA A 406 -8.57 0.74 -17.22
N GLY A 407 -7.80 1.65 -16.61
CA GLY A 407 -6.46 2.00 -17.04
C GLY A 407 -5.40 0.92 -16.81
N ALA A 408 -5.61 0.00 -15.86
CA ALA A 408 -4.64 -1.04 -15.51
C ALA A 408 -4.38 -2.06 -16.64
N GLY A 409 -5.28 -2.12 -17.62
CA GLY A 409 -5.18 -2.99 -18.77
C GLY A 409 -5.62 -4.43 -18.48
N TYR A 410 -5.97 -5.14 -19.56
CA TYR A 410 -6.62 -6.46 -19.48
C TYR A 410 -5.78 -7.49 -18.71
N ALA A 411 -4.47 -7.55 -18.95
CA ALA A 411 -3.60 -8.56 -18.34
C ALA A 411 -3.54 -8.43 -16.81
N ALA A 412 -3.37 -7.21 -16.29
CA ALA A 412 -3.32 -6.96 -14.86
C ALA A 412 -4.66 -7.22 -14.17
N ILE A 413 -5.77 -6.80 -14.79
CA ILE A 413 -7.13 -7.09 -14.29
C ILE A 413 -7.36 -8.60 -14.27
N TYR A 414 -7.06 -9.30 -15.36
CA TYR A 414 -7.24 -10.75 -15.47
C TYR A 414 -6.47 -11.49 -14.39
N GLN A 415 -5.16 -11.22 -14.26
CA GLN A 415 -4.31 -11.86 -13.24
C GLN A 415 -4.77 -11.52 -11.82
N GLY A 416 -5.09 -10.25 -11.56
CA GLY A 416 -5.58 -9.81 -10.26
C GLY A 416 -6.91 -10.47 -9.87
N VAL A 417 -7.86 -10.56 -10.80
CA VAL A 417 -9.16 -11.24 -10.59
C VAL A 417 -8.96 -12.73 -10.32
N LEU A 418 -8.06 -13.41 -11.05
CA LEU A 418 -7.74 -14.81 -10.76
C LEU A 418 -7.21 -14.99 -9.34
N PHE A 419 -6.33 -14.10 -8.87
CA PHE A 419 -5.85 -14.13 -7.49
C PHE A 419 -6.95 -13.82 -6.47
N LEU A 420 -7.88 -12.92 -6.76
CA LEU A 420 -9.04 -12.67 -5.90
C LEU A 420 -9.93 -13.92 -5.80
N PHE A 421 -10.19 -14.60 -6.92
CA PHE A 421 -10.97 -15.84 -6.95
C PHE A 421 -10.28 -17.00 -6.23
N ALA A 422 -8.95 -17.11 -6.31
CA ALA A 422 -8.21 -18.05 -5.48
C ALA A 422 -8.44 -17.79 -3.98
N GLY A 423 -8.56 -16.52 -3.57
CA GLY A 423 -8.92 -16.14 -2.21
C GLY A 423 -10.30 -16.64 -1.78
N ILE A 424 -11.28 -16.68 -2.68
CA ILE A 424 -12.63 -17.20 -2.37
C ILE A 424 -12.58 -18.66 -1.93
N LEU A 425 -11.74 -19.49 -2.56
CA LEU A 425 -11.56 -20.89 -2.16
C LEU A 425 -11.00 -20.99 -0.73
N VAL A 426 -10.04 -20.12 -0.39
CA VAL A 426 -9.47 -20.05 0.97
C VAL A 426 -10.54 -19.60 1.97
N TYR A 427 -11.34 -18.58 1.64
CA TYR A 427 -12.43 -18.12 2.49
C TYR A 427 -13.48 -19.21 2.72
N ALA A 428 -13.92 -19.89 1.66
CA ALA A 428 -14.91 -20.97 1.74
C ALA A 428 -14.42 -22.10 2.66
N TRP A 429 -13.16 -22.51 2.53
CA TRP A 429 -12.55 -23.51 3.39
C TRP A 429 -12.48 -23.07 4.86
N MET A 430 -12.11 -21.81 5.11
CA MET A 430 -12.08 -21.26 6.46
C MET A 430 -13.48 -21.14 7.07
N ALA A 431 -14.46 -20.66 6.29
CA ALA A 431 -15.85 -20.54 6.71
C ALA A 431 -16.42 -21.92 7.07
N ALA A 432 -16.19 -22.94 6.24
CA ALA A 432 -16.60 -24.32 6.54
C ALA A 432 -16.02 -24.82 7.87
N ARG A 433 -14.72 -24.58 8.12
CA ARG A 433 -14.07 -24.95 9.40
C ARG A 433 -14.67 -24.23 10.61
N ARG A 434 -15.03 -22.95 10.48
CA ARG A 434 -15.69 -22.21 11.57
C ARG A 434 -17.08 -22.77 11.86
N THR A 435 -17.88 -23.05 10.83
CA THR A 435 -19.22 -23.62 10.99
C THR A 435 -19.18 -24.99 11.68
N VAL A 436 -18.23 -25.86 11.30
CA VAL A 436 -18.07 -27.17 11.94
C VAL A 436 -17.68 -27.03 13.41
N ARG A 437 -16.73 -26.14 13.74
CA ARG A 437 -16.33 -25.89 15.14
C ARG A 437 -17.45 -25.28 15.98
N GLY A 438 -18.24 -24.36 15.39
CA GLY A 438 -19.39 -23.76 16.07
C GLY A 438 -20.47 -24.79 16.39
N ARG A 439 -20.73 -25.75 15.49
CA ARG A 439 -21.66 -26.86 15.74
C ARG A 439 -21.19 -27.76 16.88
N ALA A 440 -19.92 -28.19 16.84
CA ALA A 440 -19.35 -29.04 17.89
C ALA A 440 -19.39 -28.37 19.27
N ALA A 441 -19.10 -27.06 19.35
CA ALA A 441 -19.18 -26.31 20.62
C ALA A 441 -20.62 -26.13 21.14
N GLY A 442 -21.61 -26.04 20.23
CA GLY A 442 -23.03 -26.00 20.60
C GLY A 442 -23.55 -27.34 21.11
N GLU A 443 -23.05 -28.46 20.57
CA GLU A 443 -23.37 -29.81 21.02
C GLU A 443 -22.81 -30.08 22.44
N ASP A 444 -21.56 -29.70 22.72
CA ASP A 444 -20.96 -29.85 24.07
C ASP A 444 -21.72 -29.04 25.15
N GLN A 445 -22.22 -27.84 24.82
CA GLN A 445 -23.01 -27.03 25.74
C GLN A 445 -24.40 -27.61 25.99
N ALA A 446 -25.01 -28.28 25.00
CA ALA A 446 -26.30 -28.94 25.15
C ALA A 446 -26.23 -30.22 26.00
N VAL A 447 -25.05 -30.86 26.08
CA VAL A 447 -24.82 -32.10 26.84
C VAL A 447 -24.48 -31.84 28.31
N THR A 448 -24.16 -30.60 28.70
CA THR A 448 -23.87 -30.26 30.10
C THR A 448 -25.16 -29.86 30.84
N PRO A 449 -25.71 -30.66 31.76
CA PRO A 449 -26.94 -30.27 32.46
C PRO A 449 -26.68 -29.10 33.41
N PRO A 450 -27.66 -28.20 33.64
CA PRO A 450 -27.50 -27.10 34.58
C PRO A 450 -27.24 -27.66 35.98
N SER A 451 -26.15 -27.20 36.61
CA SER A 451 -25.82 -27.55 37.99
C SER A 451 -27.00 -27.20 38.90
N THR A 452 -27.64 -28.22 39.47
CA THR A 452 -28.70 -28.07 40.46
C THR A 452 -28.11 -27.51 41.75
N THR A 453 -28.12 -26.18 41.91
CA THR A 453 -28.01 -25.57 43.24
C THR A 453 -29.29 -25.89 44.01
N SER A 454 -29.25 -26.96 44.79
CA SER A 454 -30.26 -27.29 45.80
C SER A 454 -30.28 -26.20 46.87
N SER A 455 -31.28 -25.31 46.81
CA SER A 455 -31.64 -24.43 47.91
C SER A 455 -32.47 -25.23 48.93
N ALA A 456 -31.85 -25.64 50.02
CA ALA A 456 -32.57 -26.20 51.16
C ALA A 456 -33.45 -25.10 51.82
N PRO A 457 -34.69 -25.41 52.25
CA PRO A 457 -35.53 -24.43 52.94
C PRO A 457 -35.11 -24.31 54.40
N THR A 458 -34.71 -23.11 54.81
CA THR A 458 -34.55 -22.72 56.21
C THR A 458 -35.91 -22.68 56.90
N VAL A 459 -36.15 -23.62 57.81
CA VAL A 459 -37.30 -23.64 58.72
C VAL A 459 -37.13 -22.53 59.75
N ASN A 460 -38.15 -21.68 59.84
CA ASN A 460 -38.25 -20.60 60.81
C ASN A 460 -38.86 -21.16 62.10
N ALA A 461 -38.14 -21.11 63.22
CA ALA A 461 -38.68 -21.40 64.55
C ALA A 461 -38.50 -20.16 65.42
N ALA A 462 -39.62 -19.54 65.77
CA ALA A 462 -39.71 -18.49 66.78
C ALA A 462 -39.87 -19.13 68.18
N SER A 463 -39.04 -18.70 69.13
CA SER A 463 -39.26 -18.78 70.58
C SER A 463 -38.50 -17.60 71.19
N SER A 464 -39.19 -16.53 71.59
CA SER A 464 -39.50 -16.22 73.00
C SER A 464 -38.27 -16.27 73.92
N ASP A 465 -37.73 -15.11 74.29
CA ASP A 465 -37.67 -14.62 75.69
C ASP A 465 -36.68 -13.47 75.89
N ASP A 466 -37.18 -12.41 76.54
CA ASP A 466 -36.57 -11.67 77.66
C ASP A 466 -35.11 -11.17 77.59
N ARG A 467 -34.95 -9.87 77.32
CA ARG A 467 -34.43 -8.80 78.22
C ARG A 467 -33.74 -7.66 77.47
#